data_AF-Q7NCT4-F1
#
_entry.id   AF-Q7NCT4-F1
#
_cell.length_a   1.000
_cell.length_b   1.000
_cell.length_c   1.000
_cell.angle_alpha   90.00
_cell.angle_beta   90.00
_cell.angle_gamma   90.00
#
_symmetry.space_group_name_H-M   'P 1'
#
loop_
_entity.id
_entity.type
_entity.pdbx_description
1 polymer ?
#
loop_
_entity_poly.entity_id
_entity_poly.type
_entity_poly.pdbx_seq_one_letter_code
_entity_poly.pdbx_strand_id
1 'polypeptide(L)'
;MAKLEHLKILLCGSAQFSAWRRANGGIRPDLSAADLGGANLGGVDLGGANLGGADLDGADLGGADLGGADLEGANLGGANLSEADLRGANLNWANLNWANLNWADLSGADLNGANLNWAHLNWADLREANLGGAELNRANLREANLGGANLSGVSLSRAFMSGADLRGADLGGANLSEADLGGANLGGANLKGADLGGANLERTSLRGADLRGADLRRTRLTGCSLEGAVLEGCQVYGTAAWDAKIDESTDQRNLVITDVGQPAVSVDNLKIARFLHLLIDNAEIRDAIDAITFKAVLILGRFSPERKPVLDALREALRERDHLPVVFDLATTQNQAATETVRILAGLARFVIADLADGRSVPAELHSIVPDMDSLAFVLIAEEGSRVHGQIEGLMHRSNVVEAVFEYGSPEHLLASLGEGGVVPAEAKSEQLRVNKQVRTRNEGNASLLECGCAES
;
A
#
# COMPACT_ATOMS: atom_id res chain seq x y z
N MET A 1 15.97 19.72 45.98
CA MET A 1 16.79 20.96 46.08
C MET A 1 18.23 20.52 46.20
N ALA A 2 19.06 21.01 45.28
CA ALA A 2 20.43 20.57 45.08
C ALA A 2 21.28 20.72 46.34
N LYS A 3 22.24 19.81 46.52
CA LYS A 3 23.28 19.97 47.53
C LYS A 3 24.21 21.09 47.08
N LEU A 4 24.24 22.17 47.86
CA LEU A 4 25.00 23.37 47.56
C LEU A 4 26.49 23.10 47.28
N GLU A 5 27.08 22.13 47.98
CA GLU A 5 28.48 21.73 47.76
C GLU A 5 28.69 21.15 46.35
N HIS A 6 27.82 20.23 45.91
CA HIS A 6 27.93 19.63 44.58
C HIS A 6 27.73 20.66 43.48
N LEU A 7 26.72 21.52 43.64
CA LEU A 7 26.43 22.58 42.67
C LEU A 7 27.61 23.57 42.56
N LYS A 8 28.20 23.98 43.68
CA LYS A 8 29.37 24.88 43.67
C LYS A 8 30.55 24.27 42.93
N ILE A 9 30.82 22.97 43.12
CA ILE A 9 31.92 22.27 42.45
C ILE A 9 31.65 22.20 40.95
N LEU A 10 30.41 21.92 40.53
CA LEU A 10 30.03 21.90 39.12
C LEU A 10 30.21 23.27 38.47
N LEU A 11 29.76 24.32 39.15
CA LEU A 11 29.89 25.71 38.68
C LEU A 11 31.34 26.21 38.65
N CYS A 12 32.29 25.52 39.28
CA CYS A 12 33.72 25.80 39.10
C CYS A 12 34.27 25.29 37.77
N GLY A 13 33.51 24.47 37.03
CA GLY A 13 33.85 23.95 35.71
C GLY A 13 33.81 22.42 35.62
N SER A 14 33.55 21.90 34.42
CA SER A 14 33.45 20.47 34.14
C SER A 14 34.73 19.70 34.52
N ALA A 15 35.92 20.27 34.29
CA ALA A 15 37.19 19.64 34.65
C ALA A 15 37.35 19.45 36.16
N GLN A 16 36.96 20.45 36.95
CA GLN A 16 36.98 20.41 38.41
C GLN A 16 35.96 19.39 38.93
N PHE A 17 34.76 19.37 38.35
CA PHE A 17 33.73 18.41 38.70
C PHE A 17 34.16 16.96 38.40
N SER A 18 34.71 16.71 37.21
CA SER A 18 35.22 15.38 36.83
C SER A 18 36.39 14.95 37.72
N ALA A 19 37.26 15.87 38.14
CA ALA A 19 38.30 15.55 39.12
C ALA A 19 37.71 15.19 40.50
N TRP A 20 36.68 15.92 40.94
CA TRP A 20 35.96 15.62 42.18
C TRP A 20 35.25 14.27 42.10
N ARG A 21 34.59 13.94 40.99
CA ARG A 21 33.95 12.64 40.74
C ARG A 21 34.94 11.49 40.88
N ARG A 22 36.13 11.60 40.28
CA ARG A 22 37.19 10.57 40.42
C ARG A 22 37.63 10.35 41.86
N ALA A 23 37.70 11.42 42.66
CA ALA A 23 38.05 11.33 44.07
C ALA A 23 36.89 10.83 44.96
N ASN A 24 35.64 10.95 44.48
CA ASN A 24 34.42 10.72 45.26
C ASN A 24 33.45 9.75 44.55
N GLY A 25 33.95 8.74 43.84
CA GLY A 25 33.14 7.89 42.96
C GLY A 25 32.00 7.10 43.62
N GLY A 26 31.98 7.01 44.96
CA GLY A 26 30.85 6.44 45.71
C GLY A 26 29.71 7.43 46.00
N ILE A 27 29.89 8.72 45.72
CA ILE A 27 28.91 9.78 45.97
C ILE A 27 28.10 10.03 44.70
N ARG A 28 26.79 9.84 44.77
CA ARG A 28 25.86 10.31 43.75
C ARG A 28 25.65 11.83 43.88
N PRO A 29 25.98 12.64 42.87
CA PRO A 29 25.76 14.07 42.92
C PRO A 29 24.26 14.38 42.96
N ASP A 30 23.84 15.11 43.98
CA ASP A 30 22.52 15.72 44.06
C ASP A 30 22.55 17.17 43.57
N LEU A 31 22.00 17.36 42.38
CA LEU A 31 21.81 18.60 41.64
C LEU A 31 20.31 18.85 41.37
N SER A 32 19.43 18.24 42.15
CA SER A 32 17.97 18.31 41.96
C SER A 32 17.46 19.75 42.03
N ALA A 33 16.61 20.16 41.08
CA ALA A 33 16.09 21.53 40.98
C ALA A 33 17.18 22.62 40.95
N ALA A 34 18.40 22.29 40.51
CA ALA A 34 19.42 23.30 40.27
C ALA A 34 19.08 24.14 39.04
N ASP A 35 19.44 25.42 39.07
CA ASP A 35 19.47 26.29 37.90
C ASP A 35 20.83 26.16 37.21
N LEU A 36 20.82 25.52 36.05
CA LEU A 36 21.95 25.23 35.18
C LEU A 36 21.65 25.68 33.74
N GLY A 37 20.68 26.60 33.56
CA GLY A 37 20.30 27.12 32.25
C GLY A 37 21.48 27.75 31.52
N GLY A 38 21.69 27.35 30.27
CA GLY A 38 22.80 27.81 29.43
C GLY A 38 24.20 27.43 29.94
N ALA A 39 24.31 26.55 30.95
CA ALA A 39 25.60 26.15 31.49
C ALA A 39 26.42 25.36 30.46
N ASN A 40 27.74 25.54 30.47
CA ASN A 40 28.65 24.70 29.70
C ASN A 40 29.08 23.49 30.55
N LEU A 41 28.50 22.35 30.20
CA LEU A 41 28.64 21.04 30.84
C LEU A 41 29.15 19.99 29.84
N GLY A 42 29.76 20.40 28.73
CA GLY A 42 30.26 19.47 27.72
C GLY A 42 31.27 18.47 28.29
N GLY A 43 31.08 17.18 28.00
CA GLY A 43 31.94 16.08 28.43
C GLY A 43 32.00 15.83 29.94
N VAL A 44 31.09 16.40 30.73
CA VAL A 44 31.06 16.23 32.18
C VAL A 44 30.60 14.81 32.56
N ASP A 45 31.16 14.26 33.65
CA ASP A 45 30.66 13.01 34.25
C ASP A 45 29.56 13.31 35.28
N LEU A 46 28.30 13.19 34.84
CA LEU A 46 27.08 13.28 35.64
C LEU A 46 26.40 11.90 35.79
N GLY A 47 27.11 10.79 35.52
CA GLY A 47 26.54 9.44 35.59
C GLY A 47 25.92 9.15 36.97
N GLY A 48 24.68 8.68 36.99
CA GLY A 48 23.92 8.40 38.22
C GLY A 48 23.61 9.61 39.11
N ALA A 49 23.82 10.84 38.62
CA ALA A 49 23.47 12.06 39.36
C ALA A 49 21.95 12.23 39.45
N ASN A 50 21.49 12.85 40.53
CA ASN A 50 20.11 13.32 40.65
C ASN A 50 20.04 14.76 40.14
N LEU A 51 19.39 14.95 39.00
CA LEU A 51 19.08 16.20 38.31
C LEU A 51 17.54 16.39 38.21
N GLY A 52 16.76 15.69 39.04
CA GLY A 52 15.30 15.76 39.01
C GLY A 52 14.79 17.19 39.17
N GLY A 53 13.98 17.65 38.23
CA GLY A 53 13.44 19.00 38.15
C GLY A 53 14.48 20.11 37.94
N ALA A 54 15.73 19.79 37.59
CA ALA A 54 16.74 20.81 37.29
C ALA A 54 16.37 21.60 36.03
N ASP A 55 16.75 22.87 35.99
CA ASP A 55 16.66 23.70 34.79
C ASP A 55 17.99 23.66 34.03
N LEU A 56 17.97 23.08 32.85
CA LEU A 56 19.08 22.87 31.91
C LEU A 56 18.72 23.44 30.53
N ASP A 57 17.77 24.38 30.47
CA ASP A 57 17.35 25.03 29.22
C ASP A 57 18.57 25.64 28.51
N GLY A 58 18.78 25.26 27.24
CA GLY A 58 19.89 25.73 26.42
C GLY A 58 21.29 25.34 26.93
N ALA A 59 21.41 24.47 27.94
CA ALA A 59 22.70 24.01 28.43
C ALA A 59 23.47 23.20 27.37
N ASP A 60 24.79 23.31 27.36
CA ASP A 60 25.66 22.48 26.53
C ASP A 60 26.11 21.25 27.31
N LEU A 61 25.55 20.09 26.98
CA LEU A 61 25.84 18.77 27.52
C LEU A 61 26.45 17.85 26.44
N GLY A 62 27.04 18.42 25.39
CA GLY A 62 27.64 17.64 24.30
C GLY A 62 28.68 16.65 24.82
N GLY A 63 28.50 15.36 24.51
CA GLY A 63 29.38 14.28 24.96
C GLY A 63 29.40 14.04 26.48
N ALA A 64 28.46 14.60 27.26
CA ALA A 64 28.39 14.36 28.69
C ALA A 64 27.98 12.90 29.01
N ASP A 65 28.48 12.37 30.12
CA ASP A 65 28.02 11.10 30.68
C ASP A 65 26.88 11.38 31.66
N LEU A 66 25.68 10.97 31.29
CA LEU A 66 24.43 11.01 32.06
C LEU A 66 23.87 9.59 32.26
N GLY A 67 24.70 8.56 32.12
CA GLY A 67 24.29 7.16 32.24
C GLY A 67 23.65 6.89 33.59
N GLY A 68 22.40 6.41 33.59
CA GLY A 68 21.60 6.15 34.80
C GLY A 68 21.29 7.39 35.65
N ALA A 69 21.48 8.60 35.13
CA ALA A 69 21.11 9.83 35.83
C ALA A 69 19.59 9.93 35.98
N ASP A 70 19.15 10.60 37.05
CA ASP A 70 17.75 10.90 37.31
C ASP A 70 17.45 12.34 36.87
N LEU A 71 16.77 12.48 35.75
CA LEU A 71 16.37 13.73 35.09
C LEU A 71 14.84 13.89 35.09
N GLU A 72 14.13 13.21 35.99
CA GLU A 72 12.67 13.28 36.07
C GLU A 72 12.19 14.73 36.16
N GLY A 73 11.32 15.13 35.23
CA GLY A 73 10.76 16.48 35.16
C GLY A 73 11.77 17.61 34.91
N ALA A 74 13.02 17.29 34.53
CA ALA A 74 14.02 18.30 34.22
C ALA A 74 13.64 19.10 32.96
N ASN A 75 14.02 20.38 32.92
CA ASN A 75 13.85 21.22 31.74
C ASN A 75 15.14 21.21 30.91
N LEU A 76 15.15 20.51 29.78
CA LEU A 76 16.25 20.40 28.82
C LEU A 76 15.88 21.08 27.48
N GLY A 77 14.97 22.06 27.51
CA GLY A 77 14.52 22.77 26.32
C GLY A 77 15.69 23.37 25.55
N GLY A 78 15.83 23.06 24.27
CA GLY A 78 16.93 23.55 23.44
C GLY A 78 18.35 23.15 23.88
N ALA A 79 18.51 22.25 24.86
CA ALA A 79 19.81 21.80 25.33
C ALA A 79 20.57 21.05 24.23
N ASN A 80 21.90 21.17 24.22
CA ASN A 80 22.77 20.39 23.36
C ASN A 80 23.20 19.10 24.06
N LEU A 81 22.61 17.97 23.71
CA LEU A 81 22.93 16.62 24.22
C LEU A 81 23.58 15.76 23.12
N SER A 82 24.16 16.37 22.09
CA SER A 82 24.78 15.62 21.00
C SER A 82 25.88 14.71 21.53
N GLU A 83 25.90 13.45 21.10
CA GLU A 83 26.88 12.44 21.54
C GLU A 83 26.86 12.13 23.06
N ALA A 84 25.86 12.60 23.81
CA ALA A 84 25.74 12.31 25.23
C ALA A 84 25.38 10.85 25.50
N ASP A 85 25.88 10.29 26.60
CA ASP A 85 25.50 8.97 27.11
C ASP A 85 24.35 9.14 28.10
N LEU A 86 23.15 8.72 27.72
CA LEU A 86 21.91 8.76 28.52
C LEU A 86 21.40 7.33 28.81
N ARG A 87 22.26 6.31 28.70
CA ARG A 87 21.84 4.91 28.86
C ARG A 87 21.18 4.68 30.21
N GLY A 88 19.96 4.13 30.18
CA GLY A 88 19.19 3.86 31.39
C GLY A 88 18.86 5.10 32.24
N ALA A 89 19.00 6.31 31.72
CA ALA A 89 18.62 7.52 32.44
C ALA A 89 17.10 7.61 32.61
N ASN A 90 16.66 8.19 33.73
CA ASN A 90 15.25 8.49 33.97
C ASN A 90 14.95 9.91 33.46
N LEU A 91 14.28 10.02 32.33
CA LEU A 91 13.84 11.26 31.67
C LEU A 91 12.30 11.40 31.72
N ASN A 92 11.64 10.69 32.64
CA ASN A 92 10.19 10.75 32.76
C ASN A 92 9.71 12.19 32.93
N TRP A 93 8.73 12.59 32.12
CA TRP A 93 8.15 13.94 32.11
C TRP A 93 9.15 15.08 31.84
N ALA A 94 10.37 14.79 31.38
CA ALA A 94 11.36 15.81 31.07
C ALA A 94 10.93 16.62 29.83
N ASN A 95 11.27 17.90 29.81
CA ASN A 95 11.06 18.76 28.65
C ASN A 95 12.33 18.80 27.79
N LEU A 96 12.32 18.11 26.65
CA LEU A 96 13.40 18.04 25.65
C LEU A 96 13.01 18.75 24.34
N ASN A 97 12.00 19.62 24.37
CA ASN A 97 11.53 20.34 23.19
C ASN A 97 12.70 21.12 22.55
N TRP A 98 12.90 20.99 21.24
CA TRP A 98 14.04 21.55 20.50
C TRP A 98 15.44 21.06 20.90
N ALA A 99 15.58 20.08 21.80
CA ALA A 99 16.89 19.59 22.21
C ALA A 99 17.63 18.90 21.04
N ASN A 100 18.96 19.01 21.04
CA ASN A 100 19.82 18.31 20.10
C ASN A 100 20.36 17.03 20.74
N LEU A 101 19.82 15.88 20.37
CA LEU A 101 20.19 14.52 20.80
C LEU A 101 20.85 13.72 19.66
N ASN A 102 21.37 14.39 18.62
CA ASN A 102 22.02 13.70 17.51
C ASN A 102 23.17 12.83 18.04
N TRP A 103 23.25 11.58 17.59
CA TRP A 103 24.26 10.60 18.03
C TRP A 103 24.27 10.26 19.54
N ALA A 104 23.27 10.68 20.31
CA ALA A 104 23.17 10.33 21.72
C ALA A 104 22.80 8.85 21.91
N ASP A 105 23.27 8.25 23.00
CA ASP A 105 22.91 6.89 23.40
C ASP A 105 21.86 6.96 24.52
N LEU A 106 20.60 6.76 24.18
CA LEU A 106 19.46 6.67 25.08
C LEU A 106 19.01 5.21 25.28
N SER A 107 19.86 4.22 25.00
CA SER A 107 19.44 2.82 25.10
C SER A 107 18.99 2.47 26.52
N GLY A 108 17.80 1.85 26.61
CA GLY A 108 17.14 1.52 27.87
C GLY A 108 16.71 2.71 28.74
N ALA A 109 16.79 3.96 28.25
CA ALA A 109 16.33 5.13 29.01
C ALA A 109 14.80 5.15 29.16
N ASP A 110 14.32 5.77 30.24
CA ASP A 110 12.89 5.94 30.51
C ASP A 110 12.45 7.38 30.17
N LEU A 111 11.74 7.56 29.06
CA LEU A 111 11.22 8.83 28.56
C LEU A 111 9.68 8.88 28.62
N ASN A 112 9.05 8.16 29.56
CA ASN A 112 7.60 8.12 29.67
C ASN A 112 7.04 9.54 29.85
N GLY A 113 6.10 9.92 28.98
CA GLY A 113 5.48 11.26 29.00
C GLY A 113 6.43 12.44 28.75
N ALA A 114 7.67 12.20 28.32
CA ALA A 114 8.60 13.27 28.00
C ALA A 114 8.15 14.06 26.75
N ASN A 115 8.50 15.35 26.71
CA ASN A 115 8.23 16.22 25.56
C ASN A 115 9.49 16.37 24.71
N LEU A 116 9.59 15.66 23.58
CA LEU A 116 10.65 15.78 22.57
C LEU A 116 10.13 16.39 21.26
N ASN A 117 9.07 17.20 21.30
CA ASN A 117 8.59 17.90 20.11
C ASN A 117 9.75 18.68 19.48
N TRP A 118 9.88 18.63 18.14
CA TRP A 118 10.96 19.30 17.40
C TRP A 118 12.40 18.91 17.76
N ALA A 119 12.62 17.89 18.60
CA ALA A 119 13.97 17.47 18.97
C ALA A 119 14.70 16.84 17.78
N HIS A 120 16.03 16.95 17.78
CA HIS A 120 16.90 16.33 16.78
C HIS A 120 17.52 15.05 17.35
N LEU A 121 17.13 13.89 16.84
CA LEU A 121 17.58 12.55 17.26
C LEU A 121 18.19 11.77 16.07
N ASN A 122 18.83 12.46 15.13
CA ASN A 122 19.42 11.78 13.98
C ASN A 122 20.54 10.84 14.48
N TRP A 123 20.52 9.58 14.01
CA TRP A 123 21.46 8.53 14.44
C TRP A 123 21.52 8.25 15.95
N ALA A 124 20.51 8.68 16.72
CA ALA A 124 20.44 8.35 18.15
C ALA A 124 20.12 6.86 18.36
N ASP A 125 20.65 6.29 19.45
CA ASP A 125 20.32 4.94 19.89
C ASP A 125 19.23 5.01 20.97
N LEU A 126 18.06 4.48 20.70
CA LEU A 126 16.88 4.42 21.57
C LEU A 126 16.43 2.97 21.76
N ARG A 127 17.32 1.99 21.51
CA ARG A 127 16.97 0.57 21.68
C ARG A 127 16.47 0.31 23.08
N GLU A 128 15.36 -0.44 23.17
CA GLU A 128 14.73 -0.83 24.44
C GLU A 128 14.32 0.37 25.34
N ALA A 129 14.34 1.60 24.83
CA ALA A 129 13.91 2.77 25.58
C ALA A 129 12.38 2.77 25.77
N ASN A 130 11.91 3.35 26.88
CA ASN A 130 10.49 3.51 27.16
C ASN A 130 10.03 4.93 26.80
N LEU A 131 9.32 5.10 25.69
CA LEU A 131 8.74 6.35 25.23
C LEU A 131 7.20 6.36 25.33
N GLY A 132 6.62 5.51 26.18
CA GLY A 132 5.16 5.42 26.33
C GLY A 132 4.53 6.79 26.60
N GLY A 133 3.56 7.20 25.78
CA GLY A 133 2.88 8.50 25.91
C GLY A 133 3.77 9.75 25.71
N ALA A 134 5.01 9.61 25.24
CA ALA A 134 5.86 10.76 24.94
C ALA A 134 5.34 11.57 23.73
N GLU A 135 5.73 12.84 23.66
CA GLU A 135 5.43 13.72 22.52
C GLU A 135 6.68 13.92 21.66
N LEU A 136 6.65 13.45 20.40
CA LEU A 136 7.72 13.56 19.42
C LEU A 136 7.21 14.19 18.10
N ASN A 137 6.21 15.07 18.17
CA ASN A 137 5.65 15.69 16.98
C ASN A 137 6.73 16.51 16.27
N ARG A 138 6.88 16.27 14.96
CA ARG A 138 7.89 16.91 14.11
C ARG A 138 9.35 16.73 14.58
N ALA A 139 9.61 15.75 15.45
CA ALA A 139 10.96 15.36 15.81
C ALA A 139 11.68 14.73 14.60
N ASN A 140 13.01 14.83 14.59
CA ASN A 140 13.84 14.28 13.53
C ASN A 140 14.60 13.05 14.03
N LEU A 141 14.11 11.86 13.72
CA LEU A 141 14.66 10.54 14.07
C LEU A 141 15.24 9.81 12.84
N ARG A 142 15.74 10.53 11.83
CA ARG A 142 16.34 9.89 10.66
C ARG A 142 17.48 8.97 11.07
N GLU A 143 17.48 7.75 10.53
CA GLU A 143 18.50 6.73 10.81
C GLU A 143 18.67 6.41 12.31
N ALA A 144 17.70 6.75 13.16
CA ALA A 144 17.73 6.41 14.58
C ALA A 144 17.41 4.92 14.80
N ASN A 145 17.92 4.36 15.89
CA ASN A 145 17.68 2.97 16.25
C ASN A 145 16.71 2.87 17.43
N LEU A 146 15.46 2.53 17.16
CA LEU A 146 14.38 2.30 18.13
C LEU A 146 14.03 0.81 18.27
N GLY A 147 14.97 -0.10 17.97
CA GLY A 147 14.73 -1.54 18.05
C GLY A 147 14.24 -1.97 19.44
N GLY A 148 13.07 -2.61 19.50
CA GLY A 148 12.45 -3.07 20.75
C GLY A 148 11.97 -1.97 21.69
N ALA A 149 11.95 -0.70 21.27
CA ALA A 149 11.47 0.40 22.11
C ALA A 149 9.97 0.32 22.37
N ASN A 150 9.52 0.79 23.54
CA ASN A 150 8.11 1.00 23.83
C ASN A 150 7.69 2.40 23.37
N LEU A 151 6.88 2.47 22.32
CA LEU A 151 6.32 3.67 21.71
C LEU A 151 4.78 3.66 21.80
N SER A 152 4.20 2.91 22.74
CA SER A 152 2.75 2.79 22.87
C SER A 152 2.11 4.15 23.19
N GLY A 153 1.08 4.51 22.42
CA GLY A 153 0.38 5.80 22.54
C GLY A 153 1.23 7.05 22.29
N VAL A 154 2.44 6.91 21.71
CA VAL A 154 3.33 8.05 21.44
C VAL A 154 2.74 8.96 20.36
N SER A 155 3.02 10.28 20.45
CA SER A 155 2.65 11.22 19.39
C SER A 155 3.85 11.52 18.50
N LEU A 156 3.88 10.94 17.30
CA LEU A 156 4.91 11.09 16.25
C LEU A 156 4.36 11.81 15.01
N SER A 157 3.30 12.63 15.15
CA SER A 157 2.69 13.31 14.01
C SER A 157 3.73 14.17 13.28
N ARG A 158 3.83 13.98 11.96
CA ARG A 158 4.80 14.66 11.08
C ARG A 158 6.27 14.48 11.48
N ALA A 159 6.61 13.42 12.23
CA ALA A 159 8.00 13.11 12.55
C ALA A 159 8.78 12.66 11.30
N PHE A 160 10.07 12.96 11.26
CA PHE A 160 10.98 12.50 10.21
C PHE A 160 11.72 11.26 10.67
N MET A 161 11.40 10.10 10.13
CA MET A 161 11.88 8.78 10.58
C MET A 161 12.44 7.96 9.41
N SER A 162 12.84 8.60 8.31
CA SER A 162 13.37 7.90 7.14
C SER A 162 14.62 7.10 7.53
N GLY A 163 14.67 5.84 7.12
CA GLY A 163 15.78 4.91 7.44
C GLY A 163 15.84 4.42 8.89
N ALA A 164 14.93 4.84 9.78
CA ALA A 164 14.95 4.42 11.18
C ALA A 164 14.73 2.90 11.35
N ASP A 165 15.36 2.31 12.36
CA ASP A 165 15.16 0.91 12.74
C ASP A 165 14.18 0.82 13.91
N LEU A 166 12.99 0.27 13.68
CA LEU A 166 11.94 0.06 14.67
C LEU A 166 11.57 -1.42 14.80
N ARG A 167 12.51 -2.33 14.49
CA ARG A 167 12.25 -3.77 14.58
C ARG A 167 11.78 -4.16 15.97
N GLY A 168 10.66 -4.87 16.04
CA GLY A 168 10.06 -5.33 17.30
C GLY A 168 9.59 -4.23 18.25
N ALA A 169 9.54 -2.97 17.81
CA ALA A 169 9.05 -1.88 18.65
C ALA A 169 7.54 -1.98 18.88
N ASP A 170 7.06 -1.48 20.02
CA ASP A 170 5.63 -1.40 20.34
C ASP A 170 5.08 0.00 20.03
N LEU A 171 4.39 0.15 18.91
CA LEU A 171 3.71 1.38 18.45
C LEU A 171 2.17 1.27 18.60
N GLY A 172 1.67 0.42 19.51
CA GLY A 172 0.24 0.25 19.72
C GLY A 172 -0.46 1.57 20.03
N GLY A 173 -1.45 1.95 19.22
CA GLY A 173 -2.19 3.21 19.36
C GLY A 173 -1.36 4.49 19.15
N ALA A 174 -0.14 4.39 18.60
CA ALA A 174 0.69 5.55 18.31
C ALA A 174 0.07 6.44 17.22
N ASN A 175 0.29 7.75 17.32
CA ASN A 175 -0.06 8.70 16.26
C ASN A 175 1.14 8.97 15.35
N LEU A 176 1.15 8.37 14.17
CA LEU A 176 2.15 8.53 13.10
C LEU A 176 1.57 9.30 11.89
N SER A 177 0.48 10.05 12.08
CA SER A 177 -0.16 10.81 11.01
C SER A 177 0.85 11.72 10.30
N GLU A 178 0.85 11.66 8.97
CA GLU A 178 1.77 12.42 8.10
C GLU A 178 3.28 12.22 8.41
N ALA A 179 3.68 11.19 9.16
CA ALA A 179 5.08 10.90 9.44
C ALA A 179 5.82 10.38 8.20
N ASP A 180 7.12 10.66 8.11
CA ASP A 180 7.99 10.16 7.05
C ASP A 180 8.78 8.94 7.52
N LEU A 181 8.33 7.74 7.15
CA LEU A 181 8.95 6.45 7.47
C LEU A 181 9.64 5.82 6.24
N GLY A 182 9.96 6.63 5.22
CA GLY A 182 10.55 6.14 3.98
C GLY A 182 11.81 5.31 4.22
N GLY A 183 11.82 4.06 3.76
CA GLY A 183 12.95 3.13 3.94
C GLY A 183 13.17 2.63 5.38
N ALA A 184 12.31 2.95 6.34
CA ALA A 184 12.42 2.47 7.72
C ALA A 184 12.19 0.95 7.83
N ASN A 185 12.61 0.36 8.95
CA ASN A 185 12.43 -1.06 9.24
C ASN A 185 11.54 -1.28 10.46
N LEU A 186 10.27 -1.62 10.23
CA LEU A 186 9.28 -1.98 11.25
C LEU A 186 9.03 -3.50 11.31
N GLY A 187 10.04 -4.31 10.97
CA GLY A 187 9.90 -5.77 11.00
C GLY A 187 9.50 -6.28 12.39
N GLY A 188 8.38 -7.00 12.47
CA GLY A 188 7.84 -7.54 13.73
C GLY A 188 7.31 -6.49 14.72
N ALA A 189 7.16 -5.22 14.31
CA ALA A 189 6.63 -4.18 15.19
C ALA A 189 5.13 -4.35 15.46
N ASN A 190 4.66 -3.93 16.63
CA ASN A 190 3.25 -3.83 16.96
C ASN A 190 2.72 -2.44 16.58
N LEU A 191 1.81 -2.35 15.62
CA LEU A 191 1.17 -1.12 15.13
C LEU A 191 -0.35 -1.18 15.33
N LYS A 192 -0.84 -2.05 16.22
CA LYS A 192 -2.27 -2.25 16.44
C LYS A 192 -2.96 -0.94 16.79
N GLY A 193 -3.95 -0.56 16.00
CA GLY A 193 -4.72 0.68 16.17
C GLY A 193 -3.91 1.98 16.01
N ALA A 194 -2.70 1.92 15.46
CA ALA A 194 -1.91 3.12 15.19
C ALA A 194 -2.54 3.97 14.08
N ASP A 195 -2.39 5.29 14.18
CA ASP A 195 -2.79 6.24 13.15
C ASP A 195 -1.62 6.49 12.19
N LEU A 196 -1.68 5.97 10.97
CA LEU A 196 -0.70 6.18 9.88
C LEU A 196 -1.31 7.03 8.75
N GLY A 197 -2.38 7.78 9.03
CA GLY A 197 -3.09 8.59 8.07
C GLY A 197 -2.16 9.57 7.34
N GLY A 198 -2.07 9.44 6.01
CA GLY A 198 -1.20 10.28 5.17
C GLY A 198 0.30 10.05 5.35
N ALA A 199 0.71 9.05 6.14
CA ALA A 199 2.13 8.76 6.35
C ALA A 199 2.82 8.26 5.07
N ASN A 200 4.13 8.49 5.00
CA ASN A 200 5.00 7.98 3.94
C ASN A 200 5.70 6.70 4.39
N LEU A 201 5.28 5.55 3.87
CA LEU A 201 5.91 4.23 4.08
C LEU A 201 6.52 3.67 2.79
N GLU A 202 6.99 4.54 1.89
CA GLU A 202 7.66 4.10 0.68
C GLU A 202 8.92 3.30 1.01
N ARG A 203 9.04 2.11 0.41
CA ARG A 203 10.16 1.18 0.62
C ARG A 203 10.40 0.76 2.08
N THR A 204 9.40 0.92 2.94
CA THR A 204 9.46 0.51 4.35
C THR A 204 9.30 -1.01 4.48
N SER A 205 10.02 -1.61 5.42
CA SER A 205 9.85 -3.02 5.79
C SER A 205 8.83 -3.15 6.92
N LEU A 206 7.70 -3.79 6.67
CA LEU A 206 6.64 -4.12 7.64
C LEU A 206 6.50 -5.64 7.82
N ARG A 207 7.55 -6.41 7.49
CA ARG A 207 7.50 -7.87 7.52
C ARG A 207 7.14 -8.39 8.91
N GLY A 208 6.10 -9.20 9.01
CA GLY A 208 5.64 -9.74 10.29
C GLY A 208 5.06 -8.70 11.27
N ALA A 209 4.84 -7.46 10.85
CA ALA A 209 4.27 -6.43 11.71
C ALA A 209 2.77 -6.65 11.95
N ASP A 210 2.29 -6.27 13.14
CA ASP A 210 0.87 -6.34 13.50
C ASP A 210 0.21 -4.98 13.33
N LEU A 211 -0.52 -4.76 12.24
CA LEU A 211 -1.23 -3.51 11.95
C LEU A 211 -2.73 -3.59 12.27
N ARG A 212 -3.20 -4.56 13.07
CA ARG A 212 -4.65 -4.77 13.27
C ARG A 212 -5.39 -3.50 13.64
N GLY A 213 -6.40 -3.15 12.86
CA GLY A 213 -7.22 -1.95 13.05
C GLY A 213 -6.48 -0.61 12.87
N ALA A 214 -5.28 -0.60 12.31
CA ALA A 214 -4.54 0.62 12.05
C ALA A 214 -5.22 1.47 10.96
N ASP A 215 -5.00 2.77 11.04
CA ASP A 215 -5.46 3.72 10.05
C ASP A 215 -4.39 3.95 8.97
N LEU A 216 -4.58 3.37 7.79
CA LEU A 216 -3.70 3.51 6.63
C LEU A 216 -4.30 4.44 5.55
N ARG A 217 -5.24 5.31 5.92
CA ARG A 217 -5.92 6.16 4.93
C ARG A 217 -4.94 7.15 4.32
N ARG A 218 -4.97 7.27 2.99
CA ARG A 218 -4.08 8.14 2.21
C ARG A 218 -2.57 7.88 2.43
N THR A 219 -2.22 6.74 3.02
CA THR A 219 -0.83 6.33 3.26
C THR A 219 -0.15 5.93 1.96
N ARG A 220 1.15 6.24 1.83
CA ARG A 220 1.97 5.78 0.71
C ARG A 220 2.69 4.50 1.08
N LEU A 221 2.37 3.40 0.42
CA LEU A 221 2.93 2.05 0.63
C LEU A 221 3.75 1.58 -0.60
N THR A 222 4.19 2.49 -1.46
CA THR A 222 4.87 2.10 -2.70
C THR A 222 6.19 1.37 -2.42
N GLY A 223 6.34 0.14 -2.93
CA GLY A 223 7.53 -0.68 -2.76
C GLY A 223 7.76 -1.20 -1.34
N CYS A 224 6.76 -1.13 -0.45
CA CYS A 224 6.88 -1.66 0.91
C CYS A 224 6.87 -3.19 0.94
N SER A 225 7.33 -3.76 2.06
CA SER A 225 7.43 -5.21 2.30
C SER A 225 6.44 -5.59 3.40
N LEU A 226 5.31 -6.23 3.05
CA LEU A 226 4.21 -6.61 3.93
C LEU A 226 4.13 -8.13 4.15
N GLU A 227 5.14 -8.89 3.76
CA GLU A 227 5.20 -10.35 3.93
C GLU A 227 5.01 -10.74 5.41
N GLY A 228 4.00 -11.58 5.68
CA GLY A 228 3.62 -11.99 7.03
C GLY A 228 3.02 -10.91 7.93
N ALA A 229 2.76 -9.70 7.41
CA ALA A 229 2.10 -8.65 8.18
C ALA A 229 0.61 -8.96 8.41
N VAL A 230 0.05 -8.45 9.50
CA VAL A 230 -1.38 -8.59 9.83
C VAL A 230 -2.07 -7.25 9.62
N LEU A 231 -2.87 -7.12 8.57
CA LEU A 231 -3.63 -5.92 8.22
C LEU A 231 -5.12 -6.03 8.57
N GLU A 232 -5.52 -7.02 9.39
CA GLU A 232 -6.93 -7.26 9.67
C GLU A 232 -7.62 -6.00 10.21
N GLY A 233 -8.70 -5.58 9.57
CA GLY A 233 -9.49 -4.42 10.00
C GLY A 233 -8.86 -3.06 9.71
N CYS A 234 -7.75 -2.98 8.96
CA CYS A 234 -7.13 -1.69 8.61
C CYS A 234 -8.06 -0.81 7.77
N GLN A 235 -7.98 0.51 7.99
CA GLN A 235 -8.64 1.50 7.13
C GLN A 235 -7.71 1.87 5.97
N VAL A 236 -8.07 1.55 4.73
CA VAL A 236 -7.18 1.69 3.55
C VAL A 236 -7.75 2.62 2.47
N TYR A 237 -8.65 3.52 2.84
CA TYR A 237 -9.22 4.51 1.92
C TYR A 237 -8.12 5.43 1.35
N GLY A 238 -7.99 5.48 0.02
CA GLY A 238 -7.01 6.32 -0.66
C GLY A 238 -5.54 5.87 -0.54
N THR A 239 -5.27 4.66 -0.04
CA THR A 239 -3.90 4.16 0.14
C THR A 239 -3.23 3.85 -1.21
N ALA A 240 -1.99 4.28 -1.38
CA ALA A 240 -1.19 4.02 -2.59
C ALA A 240 -0.19 2.87 -2.35
N ALA A 241 -0.57 1.62 -2.66
CA ALA A 241 0.26 0.43 -2.41
C ALA A 241 0.84 -0.22 -3.69
N TRP A 242 1.46 0.58 -4.56
CA TRP A 242 2.12 0.09 -5.79
C TRP A 242 3.36 -0.74 -5.45
N ASP A 243 3.58 -1.85 -6.15
CA ASP A 243 4.75 -2.74 -5.92
C ASP A 243 4.95 -3.22 -4.47
N ALA A 244 3.88 -3.19 -3.65
CA ALA A 244 3.91 -3.72 -2.30
C ALA A 244 4.11 -5.24 -2.37
N LYS A 245 5.11 -5.74 -1.64
CA LYS A 245 5.41 -7.17 -1.56
C LYS A 245 4.51 -7.81 -0.51
N ILE A 246 3.68 -8.74 -0.95
CA ILE A 246 2.66 -9.42 -0.14
C ILE A 246 2.78 -10.90 -0.50
N ASP A 247 2.72 -11.78 0.49
CA ASP A 247 2.71 -13.22 0.29
C ASP A 247 1.44 -13.86 0.90
N GLU A 248 1.36 -15.19 0.86
CA GLU A 248 0.22 -15.95 1.39
C GLU A 248 0.07 -15.86 2.92
N SER A 249 1.12 -15.41 3.62
CA SER A 249 1.11 -15.27 5.07
C SER A 249 0.62 -13.89 5.53
N THR A 250 0.47 -12.93 4.62
CA THR A 250 -0.08 -11.61 4.92
C THR A 250 -1.59 -11.67 5.14
N ASP A 251 -2.06 -11.39 6.35
CA ASP A 251 -3.49 -11.35 6.68
C ASP A 251 -4.10 -10.02 6.22
N GLN A 252 -5.02 -10.09 5.26
CA GLN A 252 -5.66 -8.92 4.64
C GLN A 252 -7.17 -8.91 4.90
N ARG A 253 -7.68 -9.62 5.92
CA ARG A 253 -9.12 -9.72 6.14
C ARG A 253 -9.72 -8.40 6.61
N ASN A 254 -10.98 -8.15 6.25
CA ASN A 254 -11.77 -7.02 6.77
C ASN A 254 -11.15 -5.64 6.52
N LEU A 255 -10.40 -5.42 5.44
CA LEU A 255 -9.87 -4.09 5.09
C LEU A 255 -11.01 -3.14 4.76
N VAL A 256 -11.10 -2.03 5.46
CA VAL A 256 -12.15 -1.02 5.28
C VAL A 256 -11.74 -0.03 4.20
N ILE A 257 -12.54 0.11 3.15
CA ILE A 257 -12.19 0.88 1.93
C ILE A 257 -12.93 2.21 1.79
N THR A 258 -13.66 2.64 2.82
CA THR A 258 -14.48 3.86 2.83
C THR A 258 -13.91 4.91 3.79
N ASP A 259 -14.17 6.20 3.53
CA ASP A 259 -13.70 7.28 4.41
C ASP A 259 -14.62 7.48 5.65
N VAL A 260 -14.20 8.35 6.58
CA VAL A 260 -14.94 8.64 7.82
C VAL A 260 -16.37 9.08 7.51
N GLY A 261 -17.32 8.50 8.25
CA GLY A 261 -18.73 8.88 8.16
C GLY A 261 -19.49 8.22 7.02
N GLN A 262 -18.83 7.42 6.19
CA GLN A 262 -19.49 6.57 5.19
C GLN A 262 -19.80 5.18 5.76
N PRO A 263 -20.82 4.47 5.24
CA PRO A 263 -21.07 3.08 5.59
C PRO A 263 -19.85 2.22 5.28
N ALA A 264 -19.39 1.43 6.25
CA ALA A 264 -18.20 0.61 6.09
C ALA A 264 -18.39 -0.44 4.99
N VAL A 265 -17.51 -0.41 4.00
CA VAL A 265 -17.33 -1.50 3.02
C VAL A 265 -16.00 -2.16 3.29
N SER A 266 -16.00 -3.50 3.37
CA SER A 266 -14.80 -4.28 3.64
C SER A 266 -14.46 -5.26 2.53
N VAL A 267 -13.16 -5.54 2.36
CA VAL A 267 -12.64 -6.57 1.46
C VAL A 267 -11.44 -7.28 2.07
N ASP A 268 -11.12 -8.46 1.56
CA ASP A 268 -10.04 -9.30 2.10
C ASP A 268 -8.74 -9.25 1.27
N ASN A 269 -8.60 -8.23 0.41
CA ASN A 269 -7.49 -8.14 -0.52
C ASN A 269 -7.16 -6.68 -0.86
N LEU A 270 -5.91 -6.26 -0.62
CA LEU A 270 -5.47 -4.88 -0.83
C LEU A 270 -5.51 -4.46 -2.30
N LYS A 271 -5.28 -5.38 -3.25
CA LYS A 271 -5.39 -5.08 -4.69
C LYS A 271 -6.84 -4.83 -5.09
N ILE A 272 -7.77 -5.64 -4.56
CA ILE A 272 -9.22 -5.44 -4.79
C ILE A 272 -9.68 -4.15 -4.12
N ALA A 273 -9.24 -3.87 -2.90
CA ALA A 273 -9.54 -2.63 -2.19
C ALA A 273 -9.23 -1.39 -3.04
N ARG A 274 -8.02 -1.37 -3.63
CA ARG A 274 -7.56 -0.29 -4.51
C ARG A 274 -8.40 -0.19 -5.79
N PHE A 275 -8.75 -1.31 -6.39
CA PHE A 275 -9.59 -1.32 -7.58
C PHE A 275 -11.00 -0.79 -7.26
N LEU A 276 -11.65 -1.25 -6.20
CA LEU A 276 -12.98 -0.79 -5.80
C LEU A 276 -12.99 0.69 -5.45
N HIS A 277 -11.95 1.20 -4.79
CA HIS A 277 -11.80 2.62 -4.52
C HIS A 277 -11.82 3.46 -5.81
N LEU A 278 -11.10 3.02 -6.86
CA LEU A 278 -11.14 3.67 -8.17
C LEU A 278 -12.56 3.68 -8.76
N LEU A 279 -13.39 2.68 -8.50
CA LEU A 279 -14.77 2.62 -9.00
C LEU A 279 -15.72 3.53 -8.23
N ILE A 280 -15.59 3.57 -6.90
CA ILE A 280 -16.52 4.32 -6.04
C ILE A 280 -16.40 5.82 -6.30
N ASP A 281 -15.16 6.31 -6.46
CA ASP A 281 -14.88 7.74 -6.52
C ASP A 281 -14.70 8.29 -7.95
N ASN A 282 -14.68 7.44 -9.00
CA ASN A 282 -14.47 7.87 -10.38
C ASN A 282 -15.63 7.47 -11.30
N ALA A 283 -16.46 8.46 -11.67
CA ALA A 283 -17.56 8.27 -12.62
C ALA A 283 -17.08 7.88 -14.02
N GLU A 284 -15.97 8.45 -14.52
CA GLU A 284 -15.45 8.12 -15.84
C GLU A 284 -14.97 6.65 -15.93
N ILE A 285 -14.37 6.12 -14.86
CA ILE A 285 -13.99 4.70 -14.81
C ILE A 285 -15.23 3.81 -14.78
N ARG A 286 -16.29 4.20 -14.06
CA ARG A 286 -17.56 3.46 -14.10
C ARG A 286 -18.17 3.49 -15.50
N ASP A 287 -18.24 4.65 -16.13
CA ASP A 287 -18.75 4.81 -17.49
C ASP A 287 -17.90 4.01 -18.49
N ALA A 288 -16.57 3.97 -18.31
CA ALA A 288 -15.67 3.17 -19.13
C ALA A 288 -15.89 1.66 -18.94
N ILE A 289 -16.11 1.19 -17.71
CA ILE A 289 -16.42 -0.22 -17.45
C ILE A 289 -17.79 -0.57 -18.01
N ASP A 290 -18.79 0.29 -17.87
CA ASP A 290 -20.11 0.10 -18.48
C ASP A 290 -19.99 0.07 -20.01
N ALA A 291 -19.22 0.99 -20.61
CA ALA A 291 -18.97 1.00 -22.04
C ALA A 291 -18.24 -0.27 -22.51
N ILE A 292 -17.23 -0.74 -21.79
CA ILE A 292 -16.54 -1.98 -22.14
C ILE A 292 -17.49 -3.17 -22.00
N THR A 293 -18.15 -3.31 -20.87
CA THR A 293 -19.01 -4.46 -20.54
C THR A 293 -20.23 -4.56 -21.47
N PHE A 294 -20.81 -3.43 -21.85
CA PHE A 294 -22.07 -3.42 -22.60
C PHE A 294 -21.92 -3.05 -24.07
N LYS A 295 -20.87 -2.32 -24.46
CA LYS A 295 -20.74 -1.76 -25.83
C LYS A 295 -19.52 -2.27 -26.59
N ALA A 296 -18.51 -2.85 -25.94
CA ALA A 296 -17.31 -3.28 -26.65
C ALA A 296 -17.59 -4.43 -27.63
N VAL A 297 -17.13 -4.29 -28.86
CA VAL A 297 -17.18 -5.32 -29.90
C VAL A 297 -15.77 -5.59 -30.35
N LEU A 298 -15.27 -6.80 -30.12
CA LEU A 298 -13.92 -7.19 -30.51
C LEU A 298 -13.90 -7.63 -31.97
N ILE A 299 -13.12 -6.95 -32.80
CA ILE A 299 -12.90 -7.28 -34.21
C ILE A 299 -11.56 -8.01 -34.31
N LEU A 300 -11.61 -9.28 -34.69
CA LEU A 300 -10.47 -10.15 -34.92
C LEU A 300 -10.23 -10.30 -36.42
N GLY A 301 -9.01 -10.11 -36.88
CA GLY A 301 -8.69 -10.32 -38.29
C GLY A 301 -7.23 -10.02 -38.60
N ARG A 302 -6.88 -10.17 -39.88
CA ARG A 302 -5.64 -9.63 -40.45
C ARG A 302 -5.98 -8.44 -41.32
N PHE A 303 -5.42 -7.28 -40.97
CA PHE A 303 -5.79 -6.03 -41.62
C PHE A 303 -4.66 -5.53 -42.53
N SER A 304 -4.48 -6.24 -43.65
CA SER A 304 -3.58 -5.80 -44.72
C SER A 304 -4.05 -4.44 -45.29
N PRO A 305 -3.18 -3.70 -46.03
CA PRO A 305 -3.55 -2.43 -46.64
C PRO A 305 -4.83 -2.49 -47.49
N GLU A 306 -5.07 -3.62 -48.17
CA GLU A 306 -6.24 -3.86 -49.02
C GLU A 306 -7.52 -4.08 -48.19
N ARG A 307 -7.38 -4.54 -46.94
CA ARG A 307 -8.48 -4.87 -46.02
C ARG A 307 -8.86 -3.71 -45.10
N LYS A 308 -7.99 -2.70 -44.98
CA LYS A 308 -8.20 -1.53 -44.16
C LYS A 308 -9.52 -0.78 -44.45
N PRO A 309 -9.97 -0.62 -45.71
CA PRO A 309 -11.28 -0.02 -46.00
C PRO A 309 -12.46 -0.80 -45.39
N VAL A 310 -12.38 -2.14 -45.36
CA VAL A 310 -13.42 -3.00 -44.76
C VAL A 310 -13.43 -2.82 -43.24
N LEU A 311 -12.26 -2.82 -42.60
CA LEU A 311 -12.15 -2.56 -41.16
C LEU A 311 -12.70 -1.19 -40.78
N ASP A 312 -12.33 -0.15 -41.52
CA ASP A 312 -12.78 1.22 -41.24
C ASP A 312 -14.31 1.33 -41.41
N ALA A 313 -14.88 0.74 -42.46
CA ALA A 313 -16.33 0.65 -42.64
C ALA A 313 -17.02 -0.08 -41.47
N LEU A 314 -16.48 -1.23 -41.05
CA LEU A 314 -17.00 -2.00 -39.93
C LEU A 314 -17.00 -1.19 -38.62
N ARG A 315 -15.92 -0.44 -38.36
CA ARG A 315 -15.80 0.41 -37.17
C ARG A 315 -16.83 1.54 -37.18
N GLU A 316 -17.03 2.20 -38.32
CA GLU A 316 -18.06 3.25 -38.43
C GLU A 316 -19.47 2.69 -38.23
N ALA A 317 -19.81 1.54 -38.84
CA ALA A 317 -21.11 0.91 -38.66
C ALA A 317 -21.40 0.52 -37.20
N LEU A 318 -20.38 0.05 -36.48
CA LEU A 318 -20.51 -0.26 -35.05
C LEU A 318 -20.72 1.01 -34.22
N ARG A 319 -19.97 2.07 -34.50
CA ARG A 319 -20.12 3.37 -33.81
C ARG A 319 -21.49 4.00 -34.01
N GLU A 320 -22.03 3.94 -35.23
CA GLU A 320 -23.40 4.40 -35.53
C GLU A 320 -24.48 3.65 -34.73
N ARG A 321 -24.17 2.44 -34.24
CA ARG A 321 -25.05 1.58 -33.45
C ARG A 321 -24.73 1.61 -31.95
N ASP A 322 -24.02 2.63 -31.48
CA ASP A 322 -23.60 2.79 -30.07
C ASP A 322 -22.71 1.65 -29.54
N HIS A 323 -21.93 1.03 -30.43
CA HIS A 323 -20.89 0.07 -30.06
C HIS A 323 -19.49 0.70 -30.05
N LEU A 324 -18.61 0.13 -29.22
CA LEU A 324 -17.21 0.49 -29.11
C LEU A 324 -16.34 -0.57 -29.82
N PRO A 325 -15.90 -0.33 -31.07
CA PRO A 325 -15.09 -1.30 -31.79
C PRO A 325 -13.66 -1.36 -31.22
N VAL A 326 -13.25 -2.54 -30.77
CA VAL A 326 -11.89 -2.88 -30.32
C VAL A 326 -11.25 -3.77 -31.37
N VAL A 327 -10.09 -3.41 -31.91
CA VAL A 327 -9.47 -4.14 -33.02
C VAL A 327 -8.24 -4.90 -32.52
N PHE A 328 -8.14 -6.18 -32.86
CA PHE A 328 -6.94 -6.98 -32.63
C PHE A 328 -6.41 -7.53 -33.97
N ASP A 329 -5.22 -7.05 -34.36
CA ASP A 329 -4.58 -7.44 -35.62
C ASP A 329 -3.66 -8.66 -35.43
N LEU A 330 -4.10 -9.79 -35.98
CA LEU A 330 -3.43 -11.08 -35.93
C LEU A 330 -2.20 -11.16 -36.87
N ALA A 331 -1.94 -10.13 -37.69
CA ALA A 331 -0.74 -10.07 -38.51
C ALA A 331 0.55 -9.91 -37.67
N THR A 332 0.44 -9.41 -36.44
CA THR A 332 1.58 -9.00 -35.62
C THR A 332 2.11 -10.05 -34.65
N THR A 333 1.39 -11.16 -34.42
CA THR A 333 1.76 -12.13 -33.36
C THR A 333 1.36 -13.57 -33.69
N GLN A 334 2.34 -14.47 -33.84
CA GLN A 334 2.13 -15.93 -33.86
C GLN A 334 2.70 -16.58 -32.59
N ASN A 335 2.18 -16.24 -31.40
CA ASN A 335 2.64 -16.80 -30.12
C ASN A 335 1.47 -17.00 -29.13
N GLN A 336 1.66 -17.88 -28.13
CA GLN A 336 0.68 -18.11 -27.04
C GLN A 336 0.23 -16.82 -26.32
N ALA A 337 1.10 -15.81 -26.24
CA ALA A 337 0.76 -14.50 -25.66
C ALA A 337 -0.39 -13.78 -26.39
N ALA A 338 -0.52 -13.98 -27.71
CA ALA A 338 -1.61 -13.39 -28.50
C ALA A 338 -2.95 -14.06 -28.17
N THR A 339 -2.96 -15.39 -28.04
CA THR A 339 -4.15 -16.15 -27.66
C THR A 339 -4.66 -15.71 -26.29
N GLU A 340 -3.78 -15.51 -25.31
CA GLU A 340 -4.17 -15.05 -23.97
C GLU A 340 -4.72 -13.61 -24.01
N THR A 341 -4.09 -12.73 -24.77
CA THR A 341 -4.57 -11.35 -24.93
C THR A 341 -5.94 -11.31 -25.60
N VAL A 342 -6.15 -12.10 -26.65
CA VAL A 342 -7.46 -12.23 -27.31
C VAL A 342 -8.49 -12.79 -26.33
N ARG A 343 -8.14 -13.78 -25.50
CA ARG A 343 -9.06 -14.32 -24.47
C ARG A 343 -9.49 -13.25 -23.47
N ILE A 344 -8.55 -12.43 -22.98
CA ILE A 344 -8.85 -11.34 -22.06
C ILE A 344 -9.78 -10.30 -22.71
N LEU A 345 -9.44 -9.84 -23.93
CA LEU A 345 -10.25 -8.85 -24.65
C LEU A 345 -11.64 -9.39 -25.01
N ALA A 346 -11.71 -10.66 -25.44
CA ALA A 346 -12.96 -11.33 -25.77
C ALA A 346 -13.86 -11.49 -24.53
N GLY A 347 -13.27 -11.81 -23.37
CA GLY A 347 -13.99 -11.90 -22.10
C GLY A 347 -14.59 -10.57 -21.61
N LEU A 348 -14.08 -9.44 -22.11
CA LEU A 348 -14.59 -8.10 -21.82
C LEU A 348 -15.60 -7.61 -22.87
N ALA A 349 -15.63 -8.22 -24.06
CA ALA A 349 -16.47 -7.78 -25.17
C ALA A 349 -17.91 -8.31 -25.06
N ARG A 350 -18.86 -7.55 -25.59
CA ARG A 350 -20.25 -7.97 -25.78
C ARG A 350 -20.35 -9.14 -26.75
N PHE A 351 -19.64 -9.06 -27.87
CA PHE A 351 -19.52 -10.12 -28.86
C PHE A 351 -18.27 -9.89 -29.72
N VAL A 352 -17.91 -10.90 -30.52
CA VAL A 352 -16.73 -10.89 -31.38
C VAL A 352 -17.15 -10.92 -32.84
N ILE A 353 -16.55 -10.09 -33.67
CA ILE A 353 -16.61 -10.20 -35.14
C ILE A 353 -15.27 -10.71 -35.62
N ALA A 354 -15.24 -11.87 -36.27
CA ALA A 354 -14.02 -12.46 -36.82
C ALA A 354 -14.02 -12.40 -38.35
N ASP A 355 -13.05 -11.69 -38.91
CA ASP A 355 -12.80 -11.57 -40.34
C ASP A 355 -11.90 -12.70 -40.85
N LEU A 356 -12.47 -13.56 -41.69
CA LEU A 356 -11.86 -14.78 -42.21
C LEU A 356 -11.19 -14.61 -43.57
N ALA A 357 -11.22 -13.40 -44.15
CA ALA A 357 -10.87 -13.18 -45.56
C ALA A 357 -9.43 -13.57 -45.96
N ASP A 358 -8.45 -13.56 -45.03
CA ASP A 358 -7.03 -13.77 -45.36
C ASP A 358 -6.49 -15.21 -45.12
N GLY A 359 -7.37 -16.21 -44.95
CA GLY A 359 -7.01 -17.63 -45.03
C GLY A 359 -6.14 -18.24 -43.89
N ARG A 360 -6.32 -19.56 -43.70
CA ARG A 360 -5.66 -20.58 -42.82
C ARG A 360 -5.38 -20.25 -41.34
N SER A 361 -4.93 -19.04 -40.98
CA SER A 361 -4.51 -18.65 -39.63
C SER A 361 -5.68 -18.29 -38.72
N VAL A 362 -6.55 -17.38 -39.14
CA VAL A 362 -7.73 -16.95 -38.35
C VAL A 362 -8.67 -18.13 -38.02
N PRO A 363 -9.01 -19.04 -38.96
CA PRO A 363 -9.77 -20.25 -38.61
C PRO A 363 -9.09 -21.13 -37.57
N ALA A 364 -7.76 -21.31 -37.64
CA ALA A 364 -7.01 -22.14 -36.69
C ALA A 364 -6.95 -21.51 -35.29
N GLU A 365 -6.82 -20.19 -35.20
CA GLU A 365 -6.86 -19.45 -33.93
C GLU A 365 -8.27 -19.43 -33.33
N LEU A 366 -9.31 -19.29 -34.15
CA LEU A 366 -10.69 -19.42 -33.68
C LEU A 366 -10.97 -20.83 -33.14
N HIS A 367 -10.42 -21.88 -33.77
CA HIS A 367 -10.53 -23.25 -33.24
C HIS A 367 -9.87 -23.44 -31.88
N SER A 368 -8.90 -22.61 -31.48
CA SER A 368 -8.27 -22.68 -30.15
C SER A 368 -8.89 -21.74 -29.11
N ILE A 369 -9.66 -20.73 -29.55
CA ILE A 369 -10.25 -19.71 -28.67
C ILE A 369 -11.75 -19.96 -28.45
N VAL A 370 -12.50 -20.20 -29.52
CA VAL A 370 -13.97 -20.39 -29.47
C VAL A 370 -14.41 -21.52 -28.53
N PRO A 371 -13.69 -22.67 -28.41
CA PRO A 371 -14.09 -23.74 -27.49
C PRO A 371 -14.17 -23.37 -26.03
N ASP A 372 -13.34 -22.44 -25.59
CA ASP A 372 -13.24 -22.08 -24.18
C ASP A 372 -14.13 -20.85 -23.87
N MET A 373 -14.96 -20.41 -24.83
CA MET A 373 -15.72 -19.16 -24.83
C MET A 373 -17.23 -19.39 -25.03
N ASP A 374 -17.80 -20.38 -24.33
CA ASP A 374 -19.21 -20.76 -24.46
C ASP A 374 -20.20 -19.63 -24.12
N SER A 375 -19.76 -18.61 -23.37
CA SER A 375 -20.61 -17.48 -22.96
C SER A 375 -20.53 -16.25 -23.87
N LEU A 376 -19.83 -16.33 -25.00
CA LEU A 376 -19.55 -15.19 -25.88
C LEU A 376 -20.03 -15.45 -27.30
N ALA A 377 -20.78 -14.52 -27.88
CA ALA A 377 -21.27 -14.64 -29.24
C ALA A 377 -20.19 -14.30 -30.28
N PHE A 378 -20.12 -15.08 -31.36
CA PHE A 378 -19.20 -14.86 -32.50
C PHE A 378 -19.98 -14.64 -33.80
N VAL A 379 -19.65 -13.56 -34.50
CA VAL A 379 -20.06 -13.27 -35.87
C VAL A 379 -18.87 -13.55 -36.78
N LEU A 380 -19.06 -14.42 -37.77
CA LEU A 380 -18.02 -14.74 -38.74
C LEU A 380 -18.31 -13.99 -40.04
N ILE A 381 -17.34 -13.23 -40.54
CA ILE A 381 -17.43 -12.53 -41.82
C ILE A 381 -16.36 -13.06 -42.77
N ALA A 382 -16.67 -13.19 -44.06
CA ALA A 382 -15.74 -13.67 -45.08
C ALA A 382 -15.95 -12.94 -46.40
N GLU A 383 -14.91 -12.80 -47.22
CA GLU A 383 -15.06 -12.25 -48.57
C GLU A 383 -15.70 -13.30 -49.51
N GLU A 384 -16.60 -12.88 -50.40
CA GLU A 384 -17.26 -13.76 -51.36
C GLU A 384 -16.24 -14.58 -52.18
N GLY A 385 -16.46 -15.89 -52.28
CA GLY A 385 -15.56 -16.80 -52.99
C GLY A 385 -14.32 -17.24 -52.20
N SER A 386 -14.19 -16.82 -50.94
CA SER A 386 -13.15 -17.32 -50.04
C SER A 386 -13.34 -18.81 -49.76
N ARG A 387 -12.26 -19.60 -49.74
CA ARG A 387 -12.28 -21.04 -49.35
C ARG A 387 -12.37 -21.25 -47.82
N VAL A 388 -13.23 -20.43 -47.21
CA VAL A 388 -13.73 -20.35 -45.81
C VAL A 388 -14.28 -21.65 -45.22
N HIS A 389 -15.27 -22.15 -45.94
CA HIS A 389 -16.34 -23.00 -45.43
C HIS A 389 -15.84 -24.34 -44.88
N GLY A 390 -14.89 -24.99 -45.57
CA GLY A 390 -14.34 -26.27 -45.11
C GLY A 390 -13.44 -26.17 -43.87
N GLN A 391 -12.91 -24.99 -43.53
CA GLN A 391 -12.01 -24.81 -42.38
C GLN A 391 -12.77 -24.45 -41.09
N ILE A 392 -14.00 -23.99 -41.20
CA ILE A 392 -14.82 -23.47 -40.09
C ILE A 392 -16.09 -24.28 -39.85
N GLU A 393 -16.31 -25.37 -40.59
CA GLU A 393 -17.50 -26.23 -40.48
C GLU A 393 -17.75 -26.70 -39.03
N GLY A 394 -16.68 -27.06 -38.30
CA GLY A 394 -16.75 -27.42 -36.89
C GLY A 394 -17.12 -26.27 -35.93
N LEU A 395 -16.93 -25.01 -36.34
CA LEU A 395 -17.31 -23.83 -35.57
C LEU A 395 -18.77 -23.42 -35.82
N MET A 396 -19.28 -23.58 -37.05
CA MET A 396 -20.64 -23.17 -37.43
C MET A 396 -21.73 -23.89 -36.63
N HIS A 397 -21.47 -25.11 -36.17
CA HIS A 397 -22.44 -25.89 -35.38
C HIS A 397 -22.43 -25.55 -33.89
N ARG A 398 -21.62 -24.59 -33.45
CA ARG A 398 -21.49 -24.28 -32.03
C ARG A 398 -22.55 -23.30 -31.59
N SER A 399 -23.05 -23.56 -30.39
CA SER A 399 -24.13 -22.77 -29.81
C SER A 399 -23.78 -21.29 -29.57
N ASN A 400 -22.50 -20.92 -29.60
CA ASN A 400 -22.01 -19.56 -29.38
C ASN A 400 -21.64 -18.81 -30.68
N VAL A 401 -21.83 -19.42 -31.85
CA VAL A 401 -21.63 -18.78 -33.15
C VAL A 401 -22.99 -18.40 -33.74
N VAL A 402 -23.10 -17.19 -34.32
CA VAL A 402 -24.31 -16.75 -35.05
C VAL A 402 -24.43 -17.59 -36.32
N GLU A 403 -25.65 -18.05 -36.63
CA GLU A 403 -25.95 -19.23 -37.48
C GLU A 403 -25.42 -19.21 -38.94
N ALA A 404 -24.78 -18.13 -39.40
CA ALA A 404 -24.22 -18.03 -40.75
C ALA A 404 -22.89 -17.27 -40.79
N VAL A 405 -22.05 -17.64 -41.76
CA VAL A 405 -20.89 -16.84 -42.18
C VAL A 405 -21.40 -15.75 -43.12
N PHE A 406 -21.15 -14.49 -42.79
CA PHE A 406 -21.57 -13.36 -43.60
C PHE A 406 -20.56 -13.12 -44.71
N GLU A 407 -20.91 -13.54 -45.91
CA GLU A 407 -20.13 -13.26 -47.11
C GLU A 407 -20.40 -11.84 -47.63
N TYR A 408 -19.34 -11.16 -48.07
CA TYR A 408 -19.47 -9.84 -48.71
C TYR A 408 -18.55 -9.71 -49.93
N GLY A 409 -19.08 -9.12 -51.01
CA GLY A 409 -18.29 -8.73 -52.19
C GLY A 409 -17.74 -7.30 -52.17
N SER A 410 -18.20 -6.44 -51.24
CA SER A 410 -17.68 -5.07 -51.06
C SER A 410 -17.96 -4.54 -49.64
N PRO A 411 -17.28 -3.46 -49.18
CA PRO A 411 -17.59 -2.82 -47.92
C PRO A 411 -19.05 -2.37 -47.80
N GLU A 412 -19.64 -1.85 -48.88
CA GLU A 412 -21.04 -1.40 -48.90
C GLU A 412 -22.01 -2.58 -48.73
N HIS A 413 -21.70 -3.73 -49.33
CA HIS A 413 -22.50 -4.95 -49.15
C HIS A 413 -22.41 -5.47 -47.71
N LEU A 414 -21.23 -5.42 -47.10
CA LEU A 414 -21.04 -5.75 -45.69
C LEU A 414 -21.90 -4.83 -44.80
N LEU A 415 -21.85 -3.52 -45.02
CA LEU A 415 -22.63 -2.55 -44.22
C LEU A 415 -24.14 -2.78 -44.31
N ALA A 416 -24.65 -3.11 -45.51
CA ALA A 416 -26.08 -3.35 -45.74
C ALA A 416 -26.58 -4.64 -45.06
N SER A 417 -25.74 -5.67 -44.99
CA SER A 417 -26.11 -7.00 -44.49
C SER A 417 -25.79 -7.23 -43.01
N LEU A 418 -24.74 -6.59 -42.49
CA LEU A 418 -24.24 -6.81 -41.14
C LEU A 418 -25.19 -6.32 -40.06
N GLY A 419 -26.03 -5.31 -40.35
CA GLY A 419 -26.98 -4.75 -39.38
C GLY A 419 -28.03 -5.76 -38.91
N GLU A 420 -28.95 -6.15 -39.79
CA GLU A 420 -30.03 -7.09 -39.47
C GLU A 420 -29.55 -8.54 -39.40
N GLY A 421 -28.50 -8.89 -40.15
CA GLY A 421 -27.96 -10.25 -40.21
C GLY A 421 -26.94 -10.57 -39.11
N GLY A 422 -26.03 -9.65 -38.80
CA GLY A 422 -24.87 -9.92 -37.95
C GLY A 422 -25.01 -9.38 -36.52
N VAL A 423 -25.12 -8.05 -36.39
CA VAL A 423 -25.07 -7.35 -35.10
C VAL A 423 -26.29 -7.68 -34.24
N VAL A 424 -27.51 -7.49 -34.75
CA VAL A 424 -28.74 -7.73 -33.94
C VAL A 424 -28.84 -9.17 -33.43
N PRO A 425 -28.58 -10.21 -34.26
CA PRO A 425 -28.55 -11.59 -33.76
C PRO A 425 -27.42 -11.85 -32.77
N ALA A 426 -26.25 -11.25 -32.96
CA ALA A 426 -25.13 -11.39 -32.02
C ALA A 426 -25.44 -10.81 -30.65
N GLU A 427 -26.14 -9.67 -30.59
CA GLU A 427 -26.58 -9.08 -29.33
C GLU A 427 -27.59 -9.97 -28.60
N ALA A 428 -28.61 -10.45 -29.30
CA ALA A 428 -29.61 -11.35 -28.73
C ALA A 428 -28.96 -12.65 -28.23
N LYS A 429 -28.00 -13.17 -29.00
CA LYS A 429 -27.25 -14.36 -28.64
C LYS A 429 -26.36 -14.14 -27.41
N SER A 430 -25.64 -13.02 -27.36
CA SER A 430 -24.78 -12.67 -26.23
C SER A 430 -25.61 -12.57 -24.94
N GLU A 431 -26.77 -11.91 -24.99
CA GLU A 431 -27.67 -11.80 -23.84
C GLU A 431 -28.16 -13.18 -23.39
N GLN A 432 -28.58 -14.03 -24.32
CA GLN A 432 -29.02 -15.41 -24.02
C GLN A 432 -27.90 -16.24 -23.35
N LEU A 433 -26.68 -16.17 -23.87
CA LEU A 433 -25.52 -16.88 -23.32
C LEU A 433 -25.16 -16.37 -21.91
N ARG A 434 -25.28 -15.06 -21.67
CA ARG A 434 -25.06 -14.44 -20.36
C ARG A 434 -26.07 -14.92 -19.32
N VAL A 435 -27.35 -14.95 -19.67
CA VAL A 435 -28.43 -15.45 -18.80
C VAL A 435 -28.22 -16.94 -18.48
N ASN A 436 -27.90 -17.76 -19.48
CA ASN A 436 -27.64 -19.19 -19.28
C ASN A 436 -26.46 -19.44 -18.34
N LYS A 437 -25.40 -18.63 -18.44
CA LYS A 437 -24.23 -18.70 -17.55
C LYS A 437 -24.62 -18.38 -16.10
N GLN A 438 -25.44 -17.35 -15.86
CA GLN A 438 -25.92 -16.99 -14.52
C GLN A 438 -26.81 -18.07 -13.90
N VAL A 439 -27.63 -18.75 -14.70
CA VAL A 439 -28.47 -19.87 -14.23
C VAL A 439 -27.61 -21.09 -13.89
N ARG A 440 -26.60 -21.42 -14.71
CA ARG A 440 -25.66 -22.53 -14.43
C ARG A 440 -24.87 -22.29 -13.15
N THR A 441 -24.27 -21.11 -12.99
CA THR A 441 -23.50 -20.77 -11.76
C THR A 441 -24.36 -20.78 -10.49
N ARG A 442 -25.64 -20.36 -10.56
CA ARG A 442 -26.57 -20.50 -9.44
C ARG A 442 -26.92 -21.96 -9.13
N ASN A 443 -27.11 -22.79 -10.14
CA ASN A 443 -27.43 -24.21 -9.95
C ASN A 443 -26.24 -25.03 -9.45
N GLU A 444 -25.03 -24.73 -9.90
CA GLU A 444 -23.78 -25.34 -9.40
C GLU A 444 -23.48 -24.90 -7.95
N GLY A 445 -23.72 -23.63 -7.62
CA GLY A 445 -23.63 -23.15 -6.23
C GLY A 445 -24.69 -23.77 -5.30
N ASN A 446 -25.88 -24.09 -5.82
CA ASN A 446 -26.91 -24.81 -5.05
C ASN A 446 -26.63 -26.32 -4.97
N ALA A 447 -26.01 -26.93 -5.98
CA ALA A 447 -25.61 -28.33 -5.98
C ALA A 447 -24.47 -28.60 -4.99
N SER A 448 -23.49 -27.69 -4.89
CA SER A 448 -22.43 -27.79 -3.87
C SER A 448 -22.94 -27.60 -2.43
N LEU A 449 -24.01 -26.81 -2.24
CA LEU A 449 -24.72 -26.71 -0.96
C LEU A 449 -25.54 -27.97 -0.63
N LEU A 450 -26.05 -28.68 -1.64
CA LEU A 450 -26.79 -29.94 -1.46
C LEU A 450 -25.85 -31.15 -1.25
N GLU A 451 -24.66 -31.17 -1.84
CA GLU A 451 -23.65 -32.22 -1.60
C GLU A 451 -22.97 -32.10 -0.22
N CYS A 452 -22.89 -30.89 0.36
CA CYS A 452 -22.51 -30.72 1.77
C CYS A 452 -23.59 -31.15 2.78
N GLY A 453 -24.84 -31.35 2.34
CA GLY A 453 -25.98 -31.67 3.21
C GLY A 453 -26.28 -33.16 3.42
N CYS A 454 -25.55 -34.06 2.76
CA CYS A 454 -25.85 -35.51 2.78
C CYS A 454 -24.78 -36.38 3.45
N ALA A 455 -23.85 -35.79 4.21
CA ALA A 455 -22.81 -36.53 4.96
C ALA A 455 -23.07 -36.65 6.48
N GLU A 456 -24.24 -36.24 6.97
CA GLU A 456 -24.65 -36.42 8.37
C GLU A 456 -26.04 -37.06 8.44
N SER A 457 -26.08 -38.40 8.36
CA SER A 457 -27.21 -39.21 8.83
C SER A 457 -26.75 -40.59 9.25
#